data_AF-A0AA44GBJ0-F1
#
_entry.id   AF-A0AA44GBJ0-F1
#
_cell.length_a   1.000
_cell.length_b   1.000
_cell.length_c   1.000
_cell.angle_alpha   90.00
_cell.angle_beta   90.00
_cell.angle_gamma   90.00
#
_symmetry.space_group_name_H-M   'P 1'
#
loop_
_entity.id
_entity.type
_entity.pdbx_description
1 polymer ?
#
loop_
_entity_poly.entity_id
_entity_poly.type
_entity_poly.pdbx_seq_one_letter_code
_entity_poly.pdbx_strand_id
1 'polypeptide(L)'
;MDNPWINYSFEDSAIHTLDEVLIKEFNLKAKPKVSYNKELLPDPYIGNINTKILLLMLNPGVSDNDFVVHKSPDFIKLHRKNIDQKELEYPFYYLNPELDCPGSDYWHKKLGTLIKEFGVKKISQTFCCLQLVPYHSIAFKNNTKIFPTQEFTKNVLKNHMKNNLPIIIMRSKTMWENLVPELKTYKNFFVLNSFLNPVITPKNVGEDNFDVIKALIASE
;
A
#
# COMPACT_ATOMS: atom_id res chain seq x y z
N MET A 1 -4.16 18.99 -1.23
CA MET A 1 -3.66 18.58 -2.55
C MET A 1 -4.68 17.64 -3.13
N ASP A 2 -5.06 17.83 -4.38
CA ASP A 2 -5.99 16.93 -5.05
C ASP A 2 -5.33 15.57 -5.32
N ASN A 3 -6.15 14.52 -5.36
CA ASN A 3 -5.66 13.17 -5.60
C ASN A 3 -5.35 13.00 -7.11
N PRO A 4 -4.08 12.89 -7.53
CA PRO A 4 -3.72 12.83 -8.95
C PRO A 4 -4.19 11.55 -9.62
N TRP A 5 -4.52 10.52 -8.83
CA TRP A 5 -4.92 9.21 -9.33
C TRP A 5 -6.41 9.16 -9.75
N ILE A 6 -7.23 10.09 -9.26
CA ILE A 6 -8.66 10.15 -9.60
C ILE A 6 -8.81 10.42 -11.09
N ASN A 7 -9.70 9.66 -11.74
CA ASN A 7 -10.00 9.75 -13.18
C ASN A 7 -8.79 9.54 -14.12
N TYR A 8 -7.64 9.10 -13.61
CA TYR A 8 -6.49 8.80 -14.47
C TYR A 8 -6.75 7.52 -15.28
N SER A 9 -6.65 7.59 -16.61
CA SER A 9 -6.78 6.43 -17.49
C SER A 9 -5.47 5.63 -17.51
N PHE A 10 -5.56 4.32 -17.25
CA PHE A 10 -4.42 3.39 -17.34
C PHE A 10 -4.42 2.60 -18.66
N GLU A 11 -5.18 3.03 -19.68
CA GLU A 11 -5.33 2.29 -20.94
C GLU A 11 -4.02 2.21 -21.74
N ASP A 12 -3.27 3.31 -21.83
CA ASP A 12 -2.01 3.36 -22.59
C ASP A 12 -0.80 2.92 -21.76
N SER A 13 -0.84 3.17 -20.45
CA SER A 13 0.28 2.95 -19.53
C SER A 13 -0.20 2.92 -18.09
N ALA A 14 0.34 1.99 -17.30
CA ALA A 14 0.16 1.97 -15.85
C ALA A 14 0.99 3.04 -15.12
N ILE A 15 1.88 3.73 -15.82
CA ILE A 15 2.69 4.83 -15.27
C ILE A 15 1.96 6.15 -15.43
N HIS A 16 1.74 6.86 -14.32
CA HIS A 16 1.11 8.17 -14.33
C HIS A 16 1.94 9.19 -15.12
N THR A 17 1.29 10.04 -15.92
CA THR A 17 1.97 11.02 -16.80
C THR A 17 2.91 11.96 -16.04
N LEU A 18 2.52 12.38 -14.83
CA LEU A 18 3.37 13.19 -13.95
C LEU A 18 4.70 12.52 -13.59
N ASP A 19 4.75 11.19 -13.56
CA ASP A 19 5.96 10.44 -13.20
C ASP A 19 6.71 9.89 -14.41
N GLU A 20 6.12 9.96 -15.60
CA GLU A 20 6.58 9.26 -16.80
C GLU A 20 8.03 9.58 -17.16
N VAL A 21 8.40 10.87 -17.13
CA VAL A 21 9.77 11.31 -17.44
C VAL A 21 10.77 10.67 -16.48
N LEU A 22 10.48 10.70 -15.17
CA LEU A 22 11.37 10.17 -14.14
C LEU A 22 11.45 8.64 -14.20
N ILE A 23 10.32 7.97 -14.44
CA ILE A 23 10.27 6.51 -14.59
C ILE A 23 11.02 6.07 -15.85
N LYS A 24 10.87 6.79 -16.97
CA LYS A 24 11.60 6.52 -18.21
C LYS A 24 13.10 6.69 -18.00
N GLU A 25 13.54 7.78 -17.39
CA GLU A 25 14.95 8.02 -17.05
C GLU A 25 15.53 6.91 -16.16
N PHE A 26 14.77 6.47 -15.14
CA PHE A 26 15.18 5.40 -14.25
C PHE A 26 15.27 4.06 -14.99
N ASN A 27 14.22 3.69 -15.73
CA ASN A 27 14.14 2.42 -16.45
C ASN A 27 15.21 2.28 -17.54
N LEU A 28 15.61 3.37 -18.22
CA LEU A 28 16.69 3.35 -19.21
C LEU A 28 18.05 2.89 -18.63
N LYS A 29 18.26 3.09 -17.33
CA LYS A 29 19.51 2.73 -16.62
C LYS A 29 19.35 1.50 -15.74
N ALA A 30 18.12 1.04 -15.53
CA ALA A 30 17.78 -0.06 -14.65
C ALA A 30 18.05 -1.41 -15.32
N LYS A 31 18.39 -2.42 -14.51
CA LYS A 31 18.33 -3.81 -14.97
C LYS A 31 16.85 -4.21 -15.09
N PRO A 32 16.48 -5.17 -15.96
CA PRO A 32 15.09 -5.59 -16.12
C PRO A 32 14.39 -5.94 -14.79
N LYS A 33 15.08 -6.65 -13.90
CA LYS A 33 14.55 -7.06 -12.59
C LYS A 33 14.12 -5.90 -11.68
N VAL A 34 14.72 -4.72 -11.82
CA VAL A 34 14.44 -3.55 -10.97
C VAL A 34 13.74 -2.42 -11.70
N SER A 35 13.44 -2.60 -13.00
CA SER A 35 12.68 -1.63 -13.77
C SER A 35 11.22 -1.63 -13.32
N TYR A 36 10.59 -0.47 -13.30
CA TYR A 36 9.17 -0.36 -13.00
C TYR A 36 8.34 -0.84 -14.18
N ASN A 37 7.39 -1.72 -13.90
CA ASN A 37 6.50 -2.31 -14.88
C ASN A 37 5.47 -1.28 -15.37
N LYS A 38 5.17 -1.29 -16.67
CA LYS A 38 4.25 -0.35 -17.32
C LYS A 38 2.87 -0.93 -17.65
N GLU A 39 2.69 -2.24 -17.44
CA GLU A 39 1.47 -2.98 -17.76
C GLU A 39 0.58 -3.23 -16.53
N LEU A 40 1.19 -3.42 -15.35
CA LEU A 40 0.46 -3.70 -14.12
C LEU A 40 -0.01 -2.40 -13.47
N LEU A 41 -1.33 -2.28 -13.29
CA LEU A 41 -1.98 -1.13 -12.61
C LEU A 41 -1.21 -0.71 -11.35
N PRO A 42 -1.01 0.60 -11.10
CA PRO A 42 -0.29 1.08 -9.94
C PRO A 42 -1.14 0.99 -8.67
N ASP A 43 -0.52 0.70 -7.53
CA ASP A 43 -1.17 0.67 -6.21
C ASP A 43 -0.55 1.75 -5.31
N PRO A 44 -0.89 3.05 -5.46
CA PRO A 44 -0.44 4.09 -4.52
C PRO A 44 -0.96 3.86 -3.11
N TYR A 45 -2.19 3.36 -3.01
CA TYR A 45 -2.83 2.95 -1.77
C TYR A 45 -3.86 1.86 -2.02
N ILE A 46 -4.12 1.06 -0.98
CA ILE A 46 -5.07 -0.05 -0.99
C ILE A 46 -5.91 0.08 0.29
N GLY A 47 -7.18 0.44 0.16
CA GLY A 47 -8.05 0.74 1.30
C GLY A 47 -8.62 2.16 1.26
N ASN A 48 -9.43 2.45 2.28
CA ASN A 48 -9.94 3.80 2.51
C ASN A 48 -8.82 4.68 3.10
N ILE A 49 -8.45 5.78 2.45
CA ILE A 49 -7.38 6.66 2.95
C ILE A 49 -7.72 7.36 4.28
N ASN A 50 -9.00 7.38 4.67
CA ASN A 50 -9.49 7.89 5.96
C ASN A 50 -9.65 6.77 7.00
N THR A 51 -8.98 5.64 6.81
CA THR A 51 -9.00 4.51 7.72
C THR A 51 -8.45 4.86 9.12
N LYS A 52 -8.55 3.93 10.06
CA LYS A 52 -8.00 4.08 11.42
C LYS A 52 -6.51 3.80 11.48
N ILE A 53 -6.02 2.81 10.73
CA ILE A 53 -4.63 2.37 10.80
C ILE A 53 -4.02 2.33 9.41
N LEU A 54 -2.96 3.11 9.20
CA LEU A 54 -2.17 3.03 7.97
C LEU A 54 -1.09 1.96 8.07
N LEU A 55 -0.93 1.20 7.00
CA LEU A 55 0.18 0.29 6.76
C LEU A 55 1.15 0.94 5.78
N LEU A 56 2.43 1.04 6.13
CA LEU A 56 3.45 1.61 5.23
C LEU A 56 4.31 0.52 4.60
N MET A 57 4.22 0.39 3.28
CA MET A 57 4.91 -0.61 2.47
C MET A 57 5.89 0.04 1.48
N LEU A 58 6.66 -0.79 0.76
CA LEU A 58 7.72 -0.33 -0.13
C LEU A 58 7.19 -0.06 -1.55
N ASN A 59 7.02 -1.12 -2.32
CA ASN A 59 6.35 -1.08 -3.61
C ASN A 59 5.69 -2.43 -3.87
N PRO A 60 4.69 -2.49 -4.76
CA PRO A 60 4.12 -3.74 -5.20
C PRO A 60 5.15 -4.64 -5.91
N GLY A 61 5.10 -5.95 -5.64
CA GLY A 61 5.95 -6.95 -6.27
C GLY A 61 5.31 -7.55 -7.51
N VAL A 62 6.10 -8.15 -8.41
CA VAL A 62 5.59 -8.79 -9.64
C VAL A 62 5.58 -10.31 -9.49
N SER A 63 4.46 -10.93 -9.88
CA SER A 63 4.31 -12.35 -10.17
C SER A 63 3.73 -12.56 -11.58
N ASP A 64 3.91 -13.74 -12.17
CA ASP A 64 3.45 -14.02 -13.53
C ASP A 64 1.91 -13.93 -13.66
N ASN A 65 1.18 -14.35 -12.61
CA ASN A 65 -0.28 -14.28 -12.59
C ASN A 65 -0.82 -12.84 -12.50
N ASP A 66 -0.03 -11.87 -12.04
CA ASP A 66 -0.48 -10.47 -11.96
C ASP A 66 -0.82 -9.91 -13.34
N PHE A 67 -0.10 -10.31 -14.40
CA PHE A 67 -0.37 -9.83 -15.75
C PHE A 67 -1.74 -10.26 -16.29
N VAL A 68 -2.25 -11.40 -15.83
CA VAL A 68 -3.60 -11.87 -16.18
C VAL A 68 -4.63 -11.13 -15.34
N VAL A 69 -4.41 -11.07 -14.03
CA VAL A 69 -5.35 -10.46 -13.07
C VAL A 69 -5.54 -8.97 -13.36
N HIS A 70 -4.46 -8.22 -13.60
CA HIS A 70 -4.53 -6.77 -13.84
C HIS A 70 -5.21 -6.40 -15.17
N LYS A 71 -5.47 -7.38 -16.04
CA LYS A 71 -6.25 -7.22 -17.29
C LYS A 71 -7.71 -7.67 -17.13
N SER A 72 -8.07 -8.29 -16.00
CA SER A 72 -9.43 -8.73 -15.73
C SER A 72 -10.37 -7.54 -15.50
N PRO A 73 -11.54 -7.48 -16.15
CA PRO A 73 -12.53 -6.42 -15.94
C PRO A 73 -12.95 -6.25 -14.47
N ASP A 74 -13.11 -7.36 -13.75
CA ASP A 74 -13.54 -7.34 -12.34
C ASP A 74 -12.47 -6.74 -11.44
N PHE A 75 -11.20 -7.09 -11.68
CA PHE A 75 -10.08 -6.52 -10.96
C PHE A 75 -9.93 -5.03 -11.26
N ILE A 76 -9.96 -4.63 -12.54
CA ILE A 76 -9.88 -3.22 -12.95
C ILE A 76 -10.99 -2.40 -12.30
N LYS A 77 -12.22 -2.95 -12.21
CA LYS A 77 -13.36 -2.29 -11.57
C LYS A 77 -13.15 -2.11 -10.06
N LEU A 78 -12.65 -3.13 -9.35
CA LEU A 78 -12.34 -3.04 -7.92
C LEU A 78 -11.21 -2.05 -7.66
N HIS A 79 -10.11 -2.17 -8.41
CA HIS A 79 -8.97 -1.25 -8.37
C HIS A 79 -9.42 0.19 -8.60
N ARG A 80 -10.23 0.44 -9.64
CA ARG A 80 -10.75 1.77 -9.94
C ARG A 80 -11.60 2.33 -8.81
N LYS A 81 -12.50 1.53 -8.24
CA LYS A 81 -13.31 1.96 -7.10
C LYS A 81 -12.43 2.34 -5.89
N ASN A 82 -11.37 1.57 -5.63
CA ASN A 82 -10.38 1.91 -4.61
C ASN A 82 -9.67 3.25 -4.92
N ILE A 83 -9.13 3.43 -6.14
CA ILE A 83 -8.44 4.68 -6.52
C ILE A 83 -9.36 5.89 -6.47
N ASP A 84 -10.60 5.75 -6.91
CA ASP A 84 -11.59 6.84 -6.86
C ASP A 84 -12.16 7.04 -5.45
N GLN A 85 -11.74 6.25 -4.46
CA GLN A 85 -12.24 6.24 -3.08
C GLN A 85 -13.78 6.11 -3.03
N LYS A 86 -14.34 5.28 -3.92
CA LYS A 86 -15.76 4.92 -3.94
C LYS A 86 -16.04 3.88 -2.86
N GLU A 87 -17.30 3.84 -2.42
CA GLU A 87 -17.74 2.87 -1.43
C GLU A 87 -17.56 1.43 -1.93
N LEU A 88 -16.96 0.62 -1.07
CA LEU A 88 -16.70 -0.81 -1.25
C LEU A 88 -17.05 -1.51 0.07
N GLU A 89 -17.70 -2.67 -0.01
CA GLU A 89 -17.96 -3.49 1.18
C GLU A 89 -16.65 -3.93 1.86
N TYR A 90 -15.61 -4.17 1.05
CA TYR A 90 -14.25 -4.47 1.46
C TYR A 90 -13.29 -3.39 0.92
N PRO A 91 -13.10 -2.25 1.62
CA PRO A 91 -12.29 -1.14 1.12
C PRO A 91 -10.86 -1.54 0.81
N PHE A 92 -10.24 -2.35 1.67
CA PHE A 92 -8.99 -3.03 1.35
C PHE A 92 -9.28 -4.15 0.34
N TYR A 93 -9.36 -3.81 -0.94
CA TYR A 93 -9.99 -4.66 -1.96
C TYR A 93 -9.31 -6.03 -2.18
N TYR A 94 -8.02 -6.19 -1.85
CA TYR A 94 -7.36 -7.51 -1.82
C TYR A 94 -7.92 -8.47 -0.74
N LEU A 95 -8.76 -7.99 0.17
CA LEU A 95 -9.49 -8.79 1.14
C LEU A 95 -10.94 -9.04 0.73
N ASN A 96 -11.35 -8.62 -0.48
CA ASN A 96 -12.65 -8.96 -1.02
C ASN A 96 -12.71 -10.49 -1.26
N PRO A 97 -13.68 -11.24 -0.69
CA PRO A 97 -13.79 -12.68 -0.85
C PRO A 97 -14.03 -13.13 -2.30
N GLU A 98 -14.49 -12.24 -3.18
CA GLU A 98 -14.66 -12.54 -4.61
C GLU A 98 -13.34 -12.49 -5.40
N LEU A 99 -12.25 -12.01 -4.78
CA LEU A 99 -10.97 -11.85 -5.44
C LEU A 99 -9.99 -12.97 -5.06
N ASP A 100 -9.70 -13.83 -6.03
CA ASP A 100 -8.66 -14.85 -5.97
C ASP A 100 -7.48 -14.43 -6.86
N CYS A 101 -6.41 -13.92 -6.25
CA CYS A 101 -5.24 -13.41 -6.97
C CYS A 101 -3.98 -13.36 -6.08
N PRO A 102 -2.78 -13.21 -6.67
CA PRO A 102 -1.53 -13.15 -5.90
C PRO A 102 -1.51 -12.05 -4.82
N GLY A 103 -2.09 -10.88 -5.12
CA GLY A 103 -2.26 -9.80 -4.14
C GLY A 103 -3.19 -10.18 -2.99
N SER A 104 -4.29 -10.90 -3.27
CA SER A 104 -5.21 -11.42 -2.26
C SER A 104 -4.51 -12.41 -1.34
N ASP A 105 -3.81 -13.41 -1.90
CA ASP A 105 -3.01 -14.38 -1.13
C ASP A 105 -1.98 -13.70 -0.23
N TYR A 106 -1.29 -12.70 -0.78
CA TYR A 106 -0.28 -11.94 -0.06
C TYR A 106 -0.87 -11.27 1.18
N TRP A 107 -1.97 -10.53 1.01
CA TRP A 107 -2.58 -9.75 2.09
C TRP A 107 -3.30 -10.62 3.12
N HIS A 108 -3.96 -11.70 2.70
CA HIS A 108 -4.50 -12.70 3.63
C HIS A 108 -3.40 -13.32 4.50
N LYS A 109 -2.21 -13.55 3.94
CA LYS A 109 -1.06 -14.00 4.72
C LYS A 109 -0.54 -12.91 5.67
N LYS A 110 -0.45 -11.64 5.24
CA LYS A 110 0.12 -10.56 6.08
C LYS A 110 -0.76 -10.18 7.25
N LEU A 111 -2.08 -10.27 7.06
CA LEU A 111 -3.09 -9.88 8.05
C LEU A 111 -3.78 -11.09 8.69
N GLY A 112 -3.35 -12.32 8.38
CA GLY A 112 -4.04 -13.57 8.71
C GLY A 112 -4.37 -13.75 10.18
N THR A 113 -3.47 -13.37 11.09
CA THR A 113 -3.73 -13.44 12.54
C THR A 113 -4.92 -12.55 12.93
N LEU A 114 -4.96 -11.32 12.43
CA LEU A 114 -6.03 -10.37 12.71
C LEU A 114 -7.33 -10.76 11.99
N ILE A 115 -7.25 -11.29 10.77
CA ILE A 115 -8.42 -11.80 10.02
C ILE A 115 -9.08 -12.95 10.78
N LYS A 116 -8.28 -13.87 11.33
CA LYS A 116 -8.79 -14.99 12.13
C LYS A 116 -9.54 -14.53 13.37
N GLU A 117 -9.13 -13.43 13.97
CA GLU A 117 -9.69 -12.92 15.23
C GLU A 117 -10.91 -12.02 15.00
N PHE A 118 -10.85 -11.09 14.05
CA PHE A 118 -11.87 -10.05 13.86
C PHE A 118 -12.73 -10.24 12.61
N GLY A 119 -12.38 -11.19 11.75
CA GLY A 119 -13.04 -11.42 10.47
C GLY A 119 -12.54 -10.51 9.35
N VAL A 120 -12.52 -11.03 8.12
CA VAL A 120 -11.95 -10.37 6.95
C VAL A 120 -12.59 -9.00 6.64
N LYS A 121 -13.91 -8.87 6.81
CA LYS A 121 -14.64 -7.62 6.55
C LYS A 121 -14.17 -6.49 7.47
N LYS A 122 -14.09 -6.75 8.78
CA LYS A 122 -13.60 -5.79 9.77
C LYS A 122 -12.19 -5.32 9.42
N ILE A 123 -11.28 -6.26 9.18
CA ILE A 123 -9.89 -5.96 8.81
C ILE A 123 -9.81 -5.12 7.53
N SER A 124 -10.66 -5.40 6.54
CA SER A 124 -10.69 -4.61 5.30
C SER A 124 -11.16 -3.16 5.48
N GLN A 125 -11.92 -2.87 6.54
CA GLN A 125 -12.40 -1.53 6.88
C GLN A 125 -11.39 -0.78 7.78
N THR A 126 -10.67 -1.50 8.63
CA THR A 126 -9.74 -0.94 9.62
C THR A 126 -8.38 -0.51 9.07
N PHE A 127 -7.96 -1.07 7.93
CA PHE A 127 -6.64 -0.79 7.36
C PHE A 127 -6.70 -0.12 5.99
N CYS A 128 -5.64 0.63 5.70
CA CYS A 128 -5.26 1.07 4.37
C CYS A 128 -3.75 0.99 4.24
N CYS A 129 -3.26 0.41 3.15
CA CYS A 129 -1.84 0.35 2.84
C CYS A 129 -1.46 1.53 1.95
N LEU A 130 -0.41 2.26 2.30
CA LEU A 130 0.29 3.17 1.41
C LEU A 130 1.56 2.50 0.88
N GLN A 131 1.78 2.57 -0.43
CA GLN A 131 3.05 2.17 -1.03
C GLN A 131 3.96 3.38 -1.15
N LEU A 132 5.23 3.23 -0.76
CA LEU A 132 6.21 4.29 -0.95
C LEU A 132 6.33 4.64 -2.42
N VAL A 133 6.44 3.62 -3.29
CA VAL A 133 6.40 3.75 -4.75
C VAL A 133 5.23 2.93 -5.29
N PRO A 134 4.32 3.52 -6.08
CA PRO A 134 3.07 2.87 -6.49
C PRO A 134 3.26 1.80 -7.58
N TYR A 135 4.44 1.75 -8.20
CA TYR A 135 4.71 0.94 -9.38
C TYR A 135 5.35 -0.42 -9.06
N HIS A 136 4.90 -1.43 -9.81
CA HIS A 136 5.35 -2.80 -9.68
C HIS A 136 6.80 -3.00 -10.14
N SER A 137 7.58 -3.83 -9.43
CA SER A 137 8.87 -4.34 -9.91
C SER A 137 9.19 -5.72 -9.31
N ILE A 138 10.00 -6.53 -9.99
CA ILE A 138 10.41 -7.86 -9.47
C ILE A 138 11.31 -7.69 -8.23
N ALA A 139 12.17 -6.67 -8.24
CA ALA A 139 12.95 -6.26 -7.09
C ALA A 139 12.94 -4.74 -6.97
N PHE A 140 12.92 -4.25 -5.74
CA PHE A 140 13.00 -2.82 -5.49
C PHE A 140 14.43 -2.33 -5.67
N LYS A 141 14.59 -1.19 -6.36
CA LYS A 141 15.79 -0.37 -6.30
C LYS A 141 15.35 1.06 -6.06
N ASN A 142 15.96 1.69 -5.06
CA ASN A 142 15.61 3.06 -4.71
C ASN A 142 15.90 4.00 -5.88
N ASN A 143 14.90 4.80 -6.26
CA ASN A 143 15.13 5.99 -7.04
C ASN A 143 15.52 7.11 -6.08
N THR A 144 16.64 7.79 -6.32
CA THR A 144 17.04 8.93 -5.48
C THR A 144 16.09 10.12 -5.63
N LYS A 145 15.28 10.14 -6.71
CA LYS A 145 14.28 11.16 -6.97
C LYS A 145 12.92 10.76 -6.40
N ILE A 146 12.20 11.73 -5.85
CA ILE A 146 10.79 11.62 -5.47
C ILE A 146 9.94 11.81 -6.73
N PHE A 147 8.98 10.92 -6.95
CA PHE A 147 8.00 11.03 -8.03
C PHE A 147 6.90 12.04 -7.65
N PRO A 148 6.45 12.91 -8.57
CA PRO A 148 5.38 13.87 -8.30
C PRO A 148 4.12 13.27 -7.66
N THR A 149 3.70 12.07 -8.07
CA THR A 149 2.52 11.44 -7.46
C THR A 149 2.71 11.05 -5.99
N GLN A 150 3.95 10.87 -5.51
CA GLN A 150 4.23 10.55 -4.10
C GLN A 150 3.89 11.73 -3.17
N GLU A 151 3.79 12.96 -3.68
CA GLU A 151 3.34 14.09 -2.85
C GLU A 151 1.91 13.88 -2.33
N PHE A 152 1.05 13.21 -3.10
CA PHE A 152 -0.28 12.83 -2.60
C PHE A 152 -0.18 11.81 -1.46
N THR A 153 0.60 10.74 -1.64
CA THR A 153 0.83 9.72 -0.60
C THR A 153 1.38 10.34 0.69
N LYS A 154 2.33 11.27 0.57
CA LYS A 154 2.86 12.07 1.69
C LYS A 154 1.77 12.88 2.39
N ASN A 155 0.87 13.50 1.65
CA ASN A 155 -0.23 14.27 2.23
C ASN A 155 -1.23 13.38 2.98
N VAL A 156 -1.55 12.19 2.45
CA VAL A 156 -2.37 11.20 3.16
C VAL A 156 -1.72 10.82 4.49
N LEU A 157 -0.43 10.46 4.48
CA LEU A 157 0.31 10.13 5.68
C LEU A 157 0.35 11.28 6.70
N LYS A 158 0.63 12.50 6.25
CA LYS A 158 0.64 13.70 7.12
C LYS A 158 -0.72 13.99 7.75
N ASN A 159 -1.81 13.84 6.99
CA ASN A 159 -3.16 14.04 7.52
C ASN A 159 -3.50 12.99 8.58
N HIS A 160 -3.13 11.72 8.34
CA HIS A 160 -3.29 10.65 9.32
C HIS A 160 -2.53 10.94 10.63
N MET A 161 -1.28 11.40 10.50
CA MET A 161 -0.45 11.81 11.64
C MET A 161 -1.04 13.00 12.41
N LYS A 162 -1.59 14.00 11.70
CA LYS A 162 -2.24 15.18 12.29
C LYS A 162 -3.42 14.79 13.18
N ASN A 163 -4.13 13.71 12.82
CA ASN A 163 -5.24 13.16 13.61
C ASN A 163 -4.75 12.23 14.74
N ASN A 164 -3.44 12.13 14.96
CA ASN A 164 -2.81 11.23 15.94
C ASN A 164 -3.22 9.76 15.77
N LEU A 165 -3.46 9.32 14.53
CA LEU A 165 -3.91 7.96 14.23
C LEU A 165 -2.75 6.96 14.06
N PRO A 166 -2.92 5.70 14.49
CA PRO A 166 -1.86 4.71 14.46
C PRO A 166 -1.31 4.41 13.06
N ILE A 167 0.00 4.16 12.99
CA ILE A 167 0.72 3.75 11.77
C ILE A 167 1.52 2.47 12.04
N ILE A 168 1.48 1.52 11.13
CA ILE A 168 2.34 0.32 11.16
C ILE A 168 3.31 0.39 9.98
N ILE A 169 4.60 0.60 10.27
CA ILE A 169 5.66 0.59 9.28
C ILE A 169 6.07 -0.85 9.02
N MET A 170 5.63 -1.39 7.89
CA MET A 170 5.89 -2.78 7.51
C MET A 170 7.24 -2.94 6.81
N ARG A 171 7.64 -1.96 5.98
CA ARG A 171 8.92 -1.98 5.26
C ARG A 171 9.51 -0.58 5.08
N SER A 172 10.84 -0.53 4.96
CA SER A 172 11.59 0.66 4.52
C SER A 172 11.39 1.93 5.35
N LYS A 173 11.40 1.81 6.70
CA LYS A 173 11.26 2.93 7.65
C LYS A 173 12.09 4.15 7.26
N THR A 174 13.39 3.97 7.00
CA THR A 174 14.28 5.10 6.65
C THR A 174 13.85 5.81 5.36
N MET A 175 13.31 5.10 4.37
CA MET A 175 12.84 5.74 3.13
C MET A 175 11.54 6.51 3.37
N TRP A 176 10.64 5.97 4.19
CA TRP A 176 9.44 6.69 4.63
C TRP A 176 9.78 7.93 5.44
N GLU A 177 10.76 7.87 6.33
CA GLU A 177 11.27 9.03 7.08
C GLU A 177 11.98 10.05 6.20
N ASN A 178 12.58 9.63 5.10
CA ASN A 178 13.15 10.55 4.12
C ASN A 178 12.05 11.26 3.30
N LEU A 179 10.97 10.55 2.96
CA LEU A 179 9.81 11.11 2.26
C LEU A 179 8.99 12.05 3.18
N VAL A 180 8.80 11.66 4.45
CA VAL A 180 8.05 12.38 5.48
C VAL A 180 8.89 12.49 6.76
N PRO A 181 9.76 13.51 6.87
CA PRO A 181 10.66 13.69 8.02
C PRO A 181 9.97 13.76 9.39
N GLU A 182 8.73 14.23 9.43
CA GLU A 182 7.91 14.30 10.65
C GLU A 182 7.67 12.91 11.27
N LEU A 183 7.79 11.84 10.49
CA LEU A 183 7.62 10.47 10.98
C LEU A 183 8.69 10.09 12.03
N LYS A 184 9.86 10.74 12.02
CA LYS A 184 10.96 10.50 12.98
C LYS A 184 10.57 10.85 14.42
N THR A 185 9.73 11.86 14.60
CA THR A 185 9.31 12.35 15.92
C THR A 185 7.90 11.93 16.28
N TYR A 186 7.15 11.37 15.34
CA TYR A 186 5.82 10.83 15.56
C TYR A 186 5.83 9.72 16.62
N LYS A 187 4.79 9.63 17.45
CA LYS A 187 4.77 8.68 18.58
C LYS A 187 3.83 7.51 18.39
N ASN A 188 2.74 7.69 17.65
CA ASN A 188 1.74 6.66 17.45
C ASN A 188 2.08 5.76 16.24
N PHE A 189 3.27 5.14 16.27
CA PHE A 189 3.65 4.19 15.23
C PHE A 189 4.24 2.90 15.81
N PHE A 190 4.10 1.84 15.03
CA PHE A 190 4.69 0.54 15.26
C PHE A 190 5.61 0.19 14.08
N VAL A 191 6.66 -0.59 14.32
CA VAL A 191 7.57 -1.05 13.27
C VAL A 191 7.68 -2.56 13.35
N LEU A 192 7.55 -3.23 12.22
CA LEU A 192 7.75 -4.67 12.18
C LEU A 192 9.23 -5.02 12.26
N ASN A 193 9.56 -6.03 13.08
CA ASN A 193 10.91 -6.54 13.28
C ASN A 193 11.48 -7.19 12.00
N SER A 194 10.63 -7.84 11.19
CA SER A 194 11.01 -8.50 9.95
C SER A 194 10.49 -7.76 8.72
N PHE A 195 11.40 -7.14 7.98
CA PHE A 195 11.10 -6.49 6.70
C PHE A 195 11.01 -7.46 5.51
N LEU A 196 11.60 -8.66 5.63
CA LEU A 196 11.55 -9.71 4.59
C LEU A 196 10.21 -10.44 4.61
N ASN A 197 9.65 -10.67 5.79
CA ASN A 197 8.34 -11.29 5.96
C ASN A 197 7.46 -10.43 6.88
N PRO A 198 6.90 -9.32 6.37
CA PRO A 198 6.18 -8.35 7.19
C PRO A 198 4.75 -8.83 7.52
N VAL A 199 4.62 -9.93 8.25
CA VAL A 199 3.33 -10.41 8.76
C VAL A 199 3.02 -9.70 10.08
N ILE A 200 1.79 -9.24 10.28
CA ILE A 200 1.39 -8.60 11.53
C ILE A 200 1.06 -9.71 12.54
N THR A 201 2.04 -10.01 13.39
CA THR A 201 1.92 -11.00 14.47
C THR A 201 2.49 -10.40 15.76
N PRO A 202 2.13 -10.96 16.93
CA PRO A 202 2.71 -10.50 18.20
C PRO A 202 4.23 -10.51 18.20
N LYS A 203 4.86 -11.59 17.70
CA LYS A 203 6.31 -11.67 17.55
C LYS A 203 6.91 -10.58 16.66
N ASN A 204 6.20 -10.17 15.60
CA ASN A 204 6.76 -9.24 14.61
C ASN A 204 6.56 -7.77 15.00
N VAL A 205 5.52 -7.43 15.76
CA VAL A 205 5.24 -6.04 16.20
C VAL A 205 5.57 -5.81 17.69
N GLY A 206 5.75 -6.87 18.47
CA GLY A 206 5.84 -6.87 19.94
C GLY A 206 4.47 -7.22 20.56
N GLU A 207 4.47 -8.05 21.61
CA GLU A 207 3.23 -8.53 22.28
C GLU A 207 2.36 -7.35 22.74
N ASP A 208 2.93 -6.42 23.52
CA ASP A 208 2.21 -5.24 24.04
C ASP A 208 1.66 -4.37 22.90
N ASN A 209 2.45 -4.15 21.85
CA ASN A 209 2.02 -3.38 20.68
C ASN A 209 0.90 -4.09 19.92
N PHE A 210 0.95 -5.42 19.84
CA PHE A 210 -0.08 -6.22 19.19
C PHE A 210 -1.39 -6.14 19.96
N ASP A 211 -1.36 -6.17 21.29
CA ASP A 211 -2.53 -5.96 22.14
C ASP A 211 -3.13 -4.56 21.95
N VAL A 212 -2.30 -3.52 21.83
CA VAL A 212 -2.77 -2.17 21.48
C VAL A 212 -3.45 -2.16 20.10
N ILE A 213 -2.87 -2.80 19.09
CA ILE A 213 -3.47 -2.90 17.75
C ILE A 213 -4.82 -3.61 17.80
N LYS A 214 -4.93 -4.72 18.54
CA LYS A 214 -6.20 -5.43 18.73
C LYS A 214 -7.26 -4.56 19.41
N ALA A 215 -6.89 -3.85 20.47
CA ALA A 215 -7.81 -2.96 21.18
C ALA A 215 -8.33 -1.84 20.25
N LEU A 216 -7.45 -1.29 19.40
CA LEU A 216 -7.83 -0.30 18.38
C LEU A 216 -8.85 -0.86 17.38
N ILE A 217 -8.63 -2.10 16.90
CA ILE A 217 -9.57 -2.79 15.98
C ILE A 217 -10.92 -3.07 16.67
N ALA A 218 -10.90 -3.44 17.96
CA ALA A 218 -12.10 -3.80 18.72
C ALA A 218 -12.97 -2.60 19.13
N SER A 219 -12.40 -1.39 19.19
CA SER A 219 -13.08 -0.15 19.63
C SER A 219 -14.15 0.42 18.67
N GLU A 220 -14.89 -0.43 17.96
CA GLU A 220 -15.89 -0.09 16.95
C GLU A 220 -17.22 -0.80 17.16
#